data_AF-A0AAV4L9J3-F1
#
_entry.id   AF-A0AAV4L9J3-F1
#
_cell.length_a   1.000
_cell.length_b   1.000
_cell.length_c   1.000
_cell.angle_alpha   90.00
_cell.angle_beta   90.00
_cell.angle_gamma   90.00
#
_symmetry.space_group_name_H-M   'P 1'
#
loop_
_entity.id
_entity.type
_entity.pdbx_description
1 polymer ?
#
loop_
_entity_poly.entity_id
_entity_poly.type
_entity_poly.pdbx_seq_one_letter_code
_entity_poly.pdbx_strand_id
1 'polypeptide(L)'
;MFYKGKVREDVFDLEEMPSSISEIPEGGILLGLMPEAQGRSLNDLLPFQSGTLTSGQYVQMGESVGRTLATLHNFGYSPETNTTRTTHGDAHGGNIFYDPATRESSLIDFGSFPKASVVNDFDRIFEYLLRNPKIGDLPKWGFVVGFFKGYSSLLKEV
;
A
#
# COMPACT_ATOMS: atom_id res chain seq x y z
N MET A 1 13.40 -2.99 -7.12
CA MET A 1 13.55 -3.23 -8.58
C MET A 1 12.77 -4.50 -8.89
N PHE A 2 11.60 -4.40 -9.51
CA PHE A 2 10.78 -5.56 -9.85
C PHE A 2 11.09 -6.02 -11.27
N TYR A 3 11.58 -7.25 -11.43
CA TYR A 3 11.92 -7.82 -12.73
C TYR A 3 10.66 -8.40 -13.38
N LYS A 4 10.29 -7.88 -14.56
CA LYS A 4 9.21 -8.41 -15.38
C LYS A 4 9.78 -9.51 -16.30
N GLY A 5 9.82 -10.74 -15.81
CA GLY A 5 10.21 -11.92 -16.58
C GLY A 5 9.08 -12.95 -16.59
N LYS A 6 8.81 -13.54 -17.75
CA LYS A 6 7.91 -14.70 -17.86
C LYS A 6 8.66 -15.87 -17.21
N VAL A 7 8.32 -16.21 -15.98
CA VAL A 7 8.97 -17.32 -15.25
C VAL A 7 8.60 -18.61 -15.97
N ARG A 8 9.64 -19.35 -16.37
CA ARG A 8 9.54 -20.71 -16.86
C ARG A 8 9.15 -21.60 -15.67
N GLU A 9 7.99 -22.25 -15.75
CA GLU A 9 7.40 -23.09 -14.68
C GLU A 9 8.27 -24.33 -14.35
N ASP A 10 9.29 -24.60 -15.14
CA ASP A 10 10.16 -25.77 -15.13
C ASP A 10 11.40 -25.67 -14.20
N VAL A 11 11.53 -24.64 -13.35
CA VAL A 11 12.76 -24.41 -12.55
C VAL A 11 12.55 -24.30 -11.03
N PHE A 12 11.32 -24.43 -10.51
CA PHE A 12 11.08 -24.39 -9.06
C PHE A 12 10.44 -25.68 -8.57
N ASP A 13 11.28 -26.61 -8.11
CA ASP A 13 10.81 -27.72 -7.28
C ASP A 13 10.60 -27.19 -5.86
N LEU A 14 9.34 -26.98 -5.48
CA LEU A 14 8.96 -26.40 -4.19
C LEU A 14 9.37 -27.29 -3.00
N GLU A 15 9.67 -28.57 -3.25
CA GLU A 15 10.14 -29.52 -2.23
C GLU A 15 11.60 -29.30 -1.80
N GLU A 16 12.40 -28.55 -2.57
CA GLU A 16 13.80 -28.24 -2.26
C GLU A 16 14.03 -26.82 -1.71
N MET A 17 12.96 -26.07 -1.40
CA MET A 17 13.14 -24.72 -0.84
C MET A 17 13.71 -24.78 0.58
N PRO A 18 14.75 -23.98 0.90
CA PRO A 18 15.27 -23.88 2.26
C PRO A 18 14.15 -23.46 3.21
N SER A 19 14.01 -24.21 4.29
CA SER A 19 12.97 -23.99 5.30
C SER A 19 13.29 -22.79 6.21
N SER A 20 14.54 -22.30 6.14
CA SER A 20 15.03 -21.14 6.89
C SER A 20 16.02 -20.30 6.08
N ILE A 21 16.11 -19.00 6.40
CA ILE A 21 17.10 -18.09 5.79
C ILE A 21 18.55 -18.57 6.04
N SER A 22 18.79 -19.26 7.15
CA SER A 22 20.09 -19.82 7.51
C SER A 22 20.55 -20.98 6.61
N GLU A 23 19.65 -21.58 5.84
CA GLU A 23 19.96 -22.64 4.88
C GLU A 23 20.35 -22.10 3.50
N ILE A 24 20.25 -20.78 3.28
CA ILE A 24 20.67 -20.15 2.03
C ILE A 24 22.20 -20.07 2.03
N PRO A 25 22.89 -20.66 1.04
CA PRO A 25 24.35 -20.58 0.94
C PRO A 25 24.84 -19.13 0.91
N GLU A 26 26.06 -18.88 1.38
CA GLU A 26 26.70 -17.57 1.25
C GLU A 26 26.72 -17.13 -0.22
N GLY A 27 26.07 -16.00 -0.54
CA GLY A 27 25.89 -15.51 -1.91
C GLY A 27 24.60 -15.97 -2.62
N GLY A 28 23.77 -16.78 -1.98
CA GLY A 28 22.45 -17.17 -2.48
C GLY A 28 21.43 -16.02 -2.45
N ILE A 29 20.58 -15.94 -3.47
CA ILE A 29 19.48 -14.98 -3.56
C ILE A 29 18.18 -15.72 -3.23
N LEU A 30 17.48 -15.28 -2.18
CA LEU A 30 16.11 -15.72 -1.95
C LEU A 30 15.15 -14.91 -2.80
N LEU A 31 14.58 -15.54 -3.83
CA LEU A 31 13.47 -14.96 -4.59
C LEU A 31 12.16 -15.37 -3.91
N GLY A 32 11.52 -14.42 -3.24
CA GLY A 32 10.17 -14.61 -2.74
C GLY A 32 9.17 -14.49 -3.89
N LEU A 33 8.46 -15.58 -4.21
CA LEU A 33 7.30 -15.52 -5.08
C LEU A 33 6.10 -15.05 -4.25
N MET A 34 5.56 -13.88 -4.59
CA MET A 34 4.36 -13.33 -3.96
C MET A 34 3.27 -13.15 -5.04
N PRO A 35 1.99 -13.35 -4.70
CA PRO A 35 0.90 -13.00 -5.60
C PRO A 35 1.01 -11.53 -6.05
N GLU A 36 0.70 -11.25 -7.31
CA GLU A 36 0.70 -9.90 -7.83
C GLU A 36 -0.40 -9.07 -7.16
N ALA A 37 -0.06 -7.84 -6.76
CA ALA A 37 -1.05 -6.89 -6.27
C ALA A 37 -2.02 -6.52 -7.40
N GLN A 38 -3.32 -6.68 -7.14
CA GLN A 38 -4.35 -6.34 -8.13
C GLN A 38 -4.45 -4.83 -8.34
N GLY A 39 -4.88 -4.43 -9.54
CA GLY A 39 -5.11 -3.03 -9.88
C GLY A 39 -3.85 -2.30 -10.37
N ARG A 40 -3.75 -1.00 -10.04
CA ARG A 40 -2.59 -0.16 -10.39
C ARG A 40 -2.12 0.65 -9.21
N SER A 41 -0.85 1.01 -9.20
CA SER A 41 -0.29 1.93 -8.22
C SER A 41 -1.03 3.28 -8.27
N LEU A 42 -1.21 3.95 -7.12
CA LEU A 42 -1.78 5.31 -7.09
C LEU A 42 -0.93 6.30 -7.89
N ASN A 43 0.38 6.08 -7.97
CA ASN A 43 1.30 6.88 -8.78
C ASN A 43 0.92 6.86 -10.27
N ASP A 44 0.48 5.71 -10.78
CA ASP A 44 0.03 5.57 -12.16
C ASP A 44 -1.44 5.95 -12.32
N LEU A 45 -2.27 5.65 -11.32
CA LEU A 45 -3.71 5.76 -11.47
C LEU A 45 -4.20 7.21 -11.37
N LEU A 46 -3.69 7.99 -10.41
CA LEU A 46 -4.17 9.36 -10.16
C LEU A 46 -3.83 10.36 -11.28
N PRO A 47 -2.61 10.38 -11.86
CA PRO A 47 -2.30 11.29 -12.97
C PRO A 47 -3.05 10.91 -14.26
N PHE A 48 -3.24 9.62 -14.53
CA PHE A 48 -3.88 9.15 -15.76
C PHE A 48 -5.41 9.29 -15.74
N GLN A 49 -6.02 9.27 -14.56
CA GLN A 49 -7.47 9.36 -14.43
C GLN A 49 -7.99 10.78 -14.16
N SER A 50 -7.09 11.76 -14.02
CA SER A 50 -7.43 13.18 -13.86
C SER A 50 -8.35 13.65 -15.01
N GLY A 51 -9.64 13.84 -14.72
CA GLY A 51 -10.69 14.22 -15.68
C GLY A 51 -11.63 13.11 -16.15
N THR A 52 -11.36 11.84 -15.81
CA THR A 52 -12.20 10.69 -16.20
C THR A 52 -13.06 10.14 -15.06
N LEU A 53 -12.57 10.23 -13.83
CA LEU A 53 -13.34 9.84 -12.65
C LEU A 53 -14.18 11.00 -12.11
N THR A 54 -15.33 10.66 -11.57
CA THR A 54 -16.18 11.54 -10.77
C THR A 54 -15.54 11.80 -9.39
N SER A 55 -15.95 12.89 -8.73
CA SER A 55 -15.58 13.18 -7.34
C SER A 55 -15.86 12.00 -6.39
N GLY A 56 -17.01 11.34 -6.55
CA GLY A 56 -17.39 10.19 -5.74
C GLY A 56 -16.43 8.99 -5.90
N GLN A 57 -15.86 8.79 -7.09
CA GLN A 57 -14.90 7.71 -7.32
C GLN A 57 -13.54 8.00 -6.67
N TYR A 58 -13.11 9.27 -6.63
CA TYR A 58 -11.91 9.64 -5.86
C TYR A 58 -12.13 9.48 -4.35
N VAL A 59 -13.33 9.83 -3.85
CA VAL A 59 -13.70 9.60 -2.45
C VAL A 59 -13.69 8.12 -2.11
N GLN A 60 -14.23 7.26 -2.98
CA GLN A 60 -14.24 5.82 -2.77
C GLN A 60 -12.82 5.23 -2.75
N MET A 61 -11.96 5.67 -3.66
CA MET A 61 -10.56 5.26 -3.69
C MET A 61 -9.83 5.67 -2.41
N GLY A 62 -9.98 6.94 -2.01
CA GLY A 62 -9.43 7.42 -0.74
C GLY A 62 -9.94 6.58 0.43
N GLU A 63 -11.24 6.30 0.50
CA GLU A 63 -11.85 5.50 1.59
C GLU A 63 -11.25 4.09 1.69
N SER A 64 -11.05 3.45 0.55
CA SER A 64 -10.41 2.13 0.48
C SER A 64 -8.97 2.18 1.01
N VAL A 65 -8.15 3.12 0.53
CA VAL A 65 -6.75 3.29 0.97
C VAL A 65 -6.68 3.62 2.46
N GLY A 66 -7.52 4.54 2.93
CA GLY A 66 -7.58 4.93 4.33
C GLY A 66 -7.95 3.75 5.24
N ARG A 67 -8.89 2.90 4.82
CA ARG A 67 -9.27 1.69 5.57
C ARG A 67 -8.12 0.68 5.61
N THR A 68 -7.49 0.38 4.47
CA THR A 68 -6.36 -0.55 4.40
C THR A 68 -5.22 -0.13 5.34
N LEU A 69 -4.87 1.16 5.37
CA LEU A 69 -3.83 1.66 6.26
C LEU A 69 -4.25 1.65 7.74
N ALA A 70 -5.50 2.01 8.05
CA ALA A 70 -6.02 1.91 9.41
C ALA A 70 -6.03 0.45 9.92
N THR A 71 -6.36 -0.53 9.07
CA THR A 71 -6.24 -1.95 9.42
C THR A 71 -4.82 -2.33 9.81
N LEU A 72 -3.82 -1.89 9.03
CA LEU A 72 -2.41 -2.10 9.36
C LEU A 72 -2.07 -1.47 10.72
N HIS A 73 -2.44 -0.21 10.94
CA HIS A 73 -2.12 0.52 12.16
C HIS A 73 -2.83 -0.05 13.40
N ASN A 74 -4.03 -0.59 13.24
CA ASN A 74 -4.78 -1.23 14.34
C ASN A 74 -4.18 -2.57 14.75
N PHE A 75 -3.56 -3.33 13.83
CA PHE A 75 -2.96 -4.63 14.16
C PHE A 75 -1.87 -4.52 15.25
N GLY A 76 -1.15 -3.40 15.28
CA GLY A 76 -0.13 -3.12 16.31
C GLY A 76 -0.53 -2.06 17.33
N TYR A 77 -1.81 -1.73 17.45
CA TYR A 77 -2.28 -0.70 18.37
C TYR A 77 -2.30 -1.21 19.82
N SER A 78 -1.77 -0.38 20.72
CA SER A 78 -1.78 -0.60 22.16
C SER A 78 -2.63 0.49 22.83
N PRO A 79 -3.81 0.15 23.39
CA PRO A 79 -4.66 1.10 24.10
C PRO A 79 -3.97 1.70 25.34
N GLU A 80 -3.15 0.90 26.04
CA GLU A 80 -2.48 1.31 27.27
C GLU A 80 -1.47 2.45 27.05
N THR A 81 -0.78 2.41 25.92
CA THR A 81 0.23 3.41 25.55
C THR A 81 -0.29 4.42 24.53
N ASN A 82 -1.51 4.22 24.02
CA ASN A 82 -2.08 4.94 22.88
C ASN A 82 -1.10 5.06 21.69
N THR A 83 -0.42 3.97 21.37
CA THR A 83 0.58 3.92 20.30
C THR A 83 0.35 2.75 19.36
N THR A 84 0.65 2.97 18.09
CA THR A 84 0.70 1.94 17.06
C THR A 84 2.16 1.53 16.82
N ARG A 85 2.45 0.23 16.90
CA ARG A 85 3.77 -0.35 16.61
C ARG A 85 3.91 -0.90 15.19
N THR A 86 2.81 -0.92 14.44
CA THR A 86 2.73 -1.50 13.10
C THR A 86 2.50 -0.37 12.12
N THR A 87 3.53 -0.03 11.36
CA THR A 87 3.52 0.99 10.31
C THR A 87 4.17 0.41 9.07
N HIS A 88 3.77 0.88 7.89
CA HIS A 88 4.38 0.45 6.64
C HIS A 88 5.84 0.91 6.53
N GLY A 89 6.09 2.16 6.93
CA GLY A 89 7.42 2.79 6.90
C GLY A 89 7.79 3.42 5.55
N ASP A 90 7.04 3.11 4.48
CA ASP A 90 7.25 3.67 3.14
C ASP A 90 5.95 3.68 2.31
N ALA A 91 4.85 4.12 2.92
CA ALA A 91 3.51 4.13 2.32
C ALA A 91 3.35 5.24 1.25
N HIS A 92 4.17 5.31 0.21
CA HIS A 92 3.95 6.26 -0.88
C HIS A 92 3.06 5.66 -1.98
N GLY A 93 2.52 6.49 -2.89
CA GLY A 93 1.58 6.04 -3.92
C GLY A 93 2.10 4.99 -4.92
N GLY A 94 3.40 4.67 -4.91
CA GLY A 94 3.98 3.57 -5.69
C GLY A 94 3.82 2.21 -5.01
N ASN A 95 3.67 2.20 -3.69
CA ASN A 95 3.51 1.01 -2.86
C ASN A 95 2.04 0.75 -2.48
N ILE A 96 1.12 1.58 -2.99
CA ILE A 96 -0.31 1.46 -2.75
C ILE A 96 -0.99 1.20 -4.08
N PHE A 97 -1.67 0.07 -4.17
CA PHE A 97 -2.41 -0.36 -5.35
C PHE A 97 -3.90 -0.22 -5.09
N TYR A 98 -4.63 0.22 -6.10
CA TYR A 98 -6.09 0.28 -6.09
C TYR A 98 -6.63 -0.43 -7.33
N ASP A 99 -7.60 -1.31 -7.11
CA ASP A 99 -8.35 -1.97 -8.17
C ASP A 99 -9.74 -1.31 -8.32
N PRO A 100 -10.02 -0.60 -9.44
CA PRO A 100 -11.33 -0.02 -9.68
C PRO A 100 -12.47 -1.04 -9.81
N ALA A 101 -12.19 -2.30 -10.15
CA ALA A 101 -13.19 -3.34 -10.33
C ALA A 101 -13.73 -3.83 -8.98
N THR A 102 -12.85 -4.14 -8.04
CA THR A 102 -13.19 -4.59 -6.68
C THR A 102 -13.38 -3.43 -5.70
N ARG A 103 -12.79 -2.27 -6.00
CA ARG A 103 -12.69 -1.06 -5.13
C ARG A 103 -11.85 -1.30 -3.89
N GLU A 104 -10.96 -2.28 -3.94
CA GLU A 104 -10.07 -2.63 -2.84
C GLU A 104 -8.67 -2.04 -3.06
N SER A 105 -7.98 -1.80 -1.94
CA SER A 105 -6.62 -1.29 -1.93
C SER A 105 -5.69 -2.27 -1.25
N SER A 106 -4.49 -2.43 -1.81
CA SER A 106 -3.43 -3.29 -1.29
C SER A 106 -2.15 -2.49 -1.04
N LEU A 107 -1.35 -2.95 -0.07
CA LEU A 107 -0.04 -2.41 0.25
C LEU A 107 1.04 -3.42 -0.16
N ILE A 108 2.15 -2.94 -0.70
CA ILE A 108 3.31 -3.76 -1.08
C ILE A 108 4.61 -3.15 -0.56
N ASP A 109 5.70 -3.90 -0.65
CA ASP A 109 7.04 -3.41 -0.29
C ASP A 109 7.17 -3.02 1.20
N PHE A 110 7.00 -4.01 2.06
CA PHE A 110 7.13 -3.87 3.51
C PHE A 110 8.59 -3.89 4.01
N GLY A 111 9.59 -3.64 3.15
CA GLY A 111 11.03 -3.67 3.53
C GLY A 111 11.42 -2.65 4.61
N SER A 112 10.56 -1.66 4.86
CA SER A 112 10.71 -0.62 5.88
C SER A 112 9.88 -0.87 7.15
N PHE A 113 9.31 -2.06 7.30
CA PHE A 113 8.48 -2.43 8.46
C PHE A 113 9.31 -2.83 9.70
N PRO A 114 8.94 -2.41 10.93
CA PRO A 114 8.23 -1.20 11.32
C PRO A 114 9.25 -0.12 11.72
N LYS A 115 9.69 0.71 10.77
CA LYS A 115 10.77 1.70 11.02
C LYS A 115 10.26 3.13 11.24
N ALA A 116 8.95 3.38 11.19
CA ALA A 116 8.42 4.74 11.19
C ALA A 116 7.16 4.94 12.06
N SER A 117 6.74 6.19 12.23
CA SER A 117 5.48 6.55 12.90
C SER A 117 4.29 6.52 11.94
N VAL A 118 3.07 6.46 12.49
CA VAL A 118 1.83 6.61 11.71
C VAL A 118 1.83 7.90 10.89
N VAL A 119 2.40 8.98 11.44
CA VAL A 119 2.53 10.27 10.77
C VAL A 119 3.42 10.17 9.52
N ASN A 120 4.52 9.40 9.57
CA ASN A 120 5.36 9.19 8.40
C ASN A 120 4.59 8.52 7.26
N ASP A 121 3.75 7.53 7.53
CA ASP A 121 2.96 6.89 6.48
C ASP A 121 1.97 7.87 5.84
N PHE A 122 1.33 8.73 6.64
CA PHE A 122 0.49 9.80 6.10
C PHE A 122 1.28 10.80 5.25
N ASP A 123 2.41 11.27 5.77
CA ASP A 123 3.27 12.22 5.06
C ASP A 123 3.71 11.64 3.71
N ARG A 124 4.08 10.35 3.64
CA ARG A 124 4.48 9.69 2.39
C ARG A 124 3.34 9.57 1.37
N ILE A 125 2.12 9.27 1.81
CA ILE A 125 0.94 9.24 0.94
C ILE A 125 0.69 10.63 0.36
N PHE A 126 0.64 11.64 1.23
CA PHE A 126 0.21 12.98 0.86
C PHE A 126 1.31 13.80 0.18
N GLU A 127 2.59 13.52 0.43
CA GLU A 127 3.70 14.20 -0.22
C GLU A 127 3.60 14.03 -1.73
N TYR A 128 3.45 12.80 -2.22
CA TYR A 128 3.27 12.56 -3.66
C TYR A 128 1.96 13.15 -4.16
N LEU A 129 0.85 12.92 -3.46
CA LEU A 129 -0.48 13.29 -3.90
C LEU A 129 -0.66 14.81 -4.02
N LEU A 130 -0.17 15.58 -3.04
CA LEU A 130 -0.36 17.03 -2.98
C LEU A 130 0.66 17.78 -3.82
N ARG A 131 1.90 17.29 -3.90
CA ARG A 131 2.99 17.97 -4.64
C ARG A 131 3.02 17.64 -6.12
N ASN A 132 2.33 16.61 -6.59
CA ASN A 132 2.31 16.29 -8.01
C ASN A 132 1.40 17.27 -8.78
N PRO A 133 1.95 18.12 -9.67
CA PRO A 133 1.16 19.10 -10.42
C PRO A 133 0.30 18.46 -11.52
N LYS A 134 0.55 17.19 -11.86
CA LYS A 134 -0.25 16.44 -12.85
C LYS A 134 -1.57 15.94 -12.28
N ILE A 135 -1.75 15.99 -10.96
CA ILE A 135 -2.99 15.63 -10.29
C ILE A 135 -3.78 16.92 -10.06
N GLY A 136 -4.97 17.01 -10.65
CA GLY A 136 -5.86 18.16 -10.43
C GLY A 136 -6.41 18.24 -9.00
N ASP A 137 -6.97 19.40 -8.64
CA ASP A 137 -7.47 19.65 -7.28
C ASP A 137 -8.66 18.75 -6.91
N LEU A 138 -9.56 18.48 -7.86
CA LEU A 138 -10.71 17.60 -7.64
C LEU A 138 -10.28 16.17 -7.24
N PRO A 139 -9.37 15.49 -7.98
CA PRO A 139 -8.76 14.25 -7.53
C PRO A 139 -8.14 14.32 -6.14
N LYS A 140 -7.36 15.38 -5.84
CA LYS A 140 -6.69 15.55 -4.54
C LYS A 140 -7.68 15.60 -3.39
N TRP A 141 -8.65 16.51 -3.47
CA TRP A 141 -9.61 16.72 -2.39
C TRP A 141 -10.58 15.56 -2.24
N GLY A 142 -11.04 14.98 -3.35
CA GLY A 142 -11.87 13.77 -3.29
C GLY A 142 -11.14 12.63 -2.58
N PHE A 143 -9.89 12.37 -2.95
CA PHE A 143 -9.07 11.35 -2.31
C PHE A 143 -8.83 11.63 -0.83
N VAL A 144 -8.42 12.85 -0.45
CA VAL A 144 -8.14 13.22 0.95
C VAL A 144 -9.38 13.06 1.82
N VAL A 145 -10.55 13.52 1.36
CA VAL A 145 -11.82 13.35 2.09
C VAL A 145 -12.15 11.88 2.27
N GLY A 146 -12.03 11.09 1.19
CA GLY A 146 -12.19 9.65 1.24
C GLY A 146 -11.27 8.99 2.25
N PHE A 147 -9.99 9.32 2.19
CA PHE A 147 -8.95 8.75 3.04
C PHE A 147 -9.28 8.89 4.52
N PHE A 148 -9.58 10.10 4.99
CA PHE A 148 -9.90 10.29 6.40
C PHE A 148 -11.23 9.65 6.80
N LYS A 149 -12.21 9.58 5.88
CA LYS A 149 -13.46 8.83 6.12
C LYS A 149 -13.19 7.33 6.30
N GLY A 150 -12.35 6.74 5.45
CA GLY A 150 -11.97 5.34 5.53
C GLY A 150 -11.14 5.04 6.77
N TYR A 151 -10.12 5.86 7.02
CA TYR A 151 -9.22 5.69 8.16
C TYR A 151 -9.96 5.81 9.50
N SER A 152 -10.83 6.81 9.65
CA SER A 152 -11.62 6.99 10.87
C SER A 152 -12.74 5.98 11.07
N SER A 153 -13.12 5.22 10.03
CA SER A 153 -14.17 4.19 10.15
C SER A 153 -13.80 3.09 11.15
N LEU A 154 -12.50 2.83 11.31
CA LEU A 154 -11.96 1.82 12.24
C LEU A 154 -11.56 2.41 13.60
N LEU A 155 -11.70 3.72 13.80
CA LEU A 155 -11.49 4.37 15.10
C LEU A 155 -12.77 4.40 15.96
N LYS A 156 -13.92 4.01 15.40
CA LYS A 156 -15.23 4.01 16.10
C LYS A 156 -15.55 2.70 16.81
N GLU A 157 -14.63 1.73 16.81
CA GLU A 157 -14.80 0.42 17.44
C GLU A 157 -14.00 0.26 18.75
N VAL A 158 -13.51 1.37 19.34
CA VAL A 158 -12.81 1.39 20.64
C VAL A 158 -13.58 2.24 21.64
#